data_AF-A0A167W875-F1
#
_entry.id   AF-A0A167W875-F1
#
_cell.length_a   1.000
_cell.length_b   1.000
_cell.length_c   1.000
_cell.angle_alpha   90.00
_cell.angle_beta   90.00
_cell.angle_gamma   90.00
#
_symmetry.space_group_name_H-M   'P 1'
#
loop_
_entity.id
_entity.type
_entity.pdbx_description
1 polymer ?
#
loop_
_entity_poly.entity_id
_entity_poly.type
_entity_poly.pdbx_seq_one_letter_code
_entity_poly.pdbx_strand_id
1 'polypeptide(L)'
;MAGYDQQQRPPGSGFRTTMLDALGIDPSAADDDIDDNGEQLRTQSTPSTPSRQQRHRRQHNHHHPGAAAAGSGSGSVLPSVHLLPRPDELLLRPPYLLHITHAPGGSVVRIECSHSPSLDLLAAYLKKWCRTNRHRVDKPPMVQITLYQSPFGFATLHDTLDVEVPSSQYGGEPPPLSMPIILHLVESMLGFTLVYSDAKTWHYRRDTLLREP
;
A
#
# COMPACT_ATOMS: atom_id res chain seq x y z
N MET A 1 -50.75 43.58 -13.24
CA MET A 1 -50.15 44.85 -12.78
C MET A 1 -49.61 44.58 -11.38
N ALA A 2 -48.32 44.86 -11.17
CA ALA A 2 -47.44 44.50 -10.03
C ALA A 2 -47.09 42.98 -9.94
N GLY A 3 -45.84 42.51 -9.99
CA GLY A 3 -44.51 43.15 -9.93
C GLY A 3 -43.84 42.91 -8.57
N TYR A 4 -42.54 42.54 -8.59
CA TYR A 4 -41.59 42.27 -7.47
C TYR A 4 -41.52 40.80 -6.97
N ASP A 5 -40.35 40.21 -6.67
CA ASP A 5 -38.94 40.52 -6.95
C ASP A 5 -38.12 39.23 -6.77
N GLN A 6 -36.98 39.22 -7.44
CA GLN A 6 -35.99 38.17 -7.57
C GLN A 6 -35.03 38.23 -6.37
N GLN A 7 -34.73 37.10 -5.71
CA GLN A 7 -33.61 37.07 -4.76
C GLN A 7 -32.67 35.90 -5.02
N GLN A 8 -31.59 36.26 -5.72
CA GLN A 8 -30.42 35.44 -6.03
C GLN A 8 -29.61 35.19 -4.75
N ARG A 9 -29.14 33.95 -4.54
CA ARG A 9 -28.13 33.60 -3.54
C ARG A 9 -26.75 33.52 -4.19
N PRO A 10 -25.67 33.89 -3.47
CA PRO A 10 -24.33 34.05 -4.03
C PRO A 10 -23.62 32.71 -4.29
N PRO A 11 -22.63 32.68 -5.22
CA PRO A 11 -21.76 31.53 -5.42
C PRO A 11 -20.68 31.49 -4.33
N GLY A 12 -20.78 30.51 -3.43
CA GLY A 12 -19.75 30.20 -2.44
C GLY A 12 -18.55 29.53 -3.09
N SER A 13 -17.51 30.32 -3.33
CA SER A 13 -16.15 29.90 -3.63
C SER A 13 -15.55 29.04 -2.51
N GLY A 14 -14.87 27.96 -2.91
CA GLY A 14 -13.64 27.49 -2.26
C GLY A 14 -13.80 26.53 -1.07
N PHE A 15 -13.98 25.24 -1.35
CA PHE A 15 -13.50 24.18 -0.46
C PHE A 15 -12.77 23.11 -1.28
N ARG A 16 -11.53 23.41 -1.66
CA ARG A 16 -10.52 22.38 -1.92
C ARG A 16 -9.69 22.23 -0.65
N THR A 17 -10.27 21.60 0.35
CA THR A 17 -9.50 20.99 1.44
C THR A 17 -9.13 19.61 0.95
N THR A 18 -7.85 19.38 0.68
CA THR A 18 -7.33 18.06 0.34
C THR A 18 -7.57 17.12 1.51
N MET A 19 -8.16 15.96 1.26
CA MET A 19 -8.54 14.95 2.26
C MET A 19 -7.36 14.45 3.12
N LEU A 20 -6.12 14.82 2.77
CA LEU A 20 -4.86 14.48 3.43
C LEU A 20 -4.56 15.29 4.70
N ASP A 21 -5.17 16.48 4.90
CA ASP A 21 -4.97 17.25 6.16
C ASP A 21 -5.73 16.67 7.36
N ALA A 22 -6.62 15.70 7.14
CA ALA A 22 -7.45 15.11 8.19
C ALA A 22 -6.83 13.88 8.86
N LEU A 23 -5.58 13.50 8.54
CA LEU A 23 -4.97 12.28 9.07
C LEU A 23 -4.29 12.41 10.44
N GLY A 24 -4.01 13.62 10.95
CA GLY A 24 -3.73 13.89 12.37
C GLY A 24 -2.96 12.79 13.14
N ILE A 25 -1.84 12.32 12.60
CA ILE A 25 -0.99 11.34 13.27
C ILE A 25 -0.02 12.13 14.17
N ASP A 26 -0.26 12.07 15.47
CA ASP A 26 0.61 12.61 16.50
C ASP A 26 1.60 11.52 16.93
N PRO A 27 2.93 11.66 16.73
CA PRO A 27 3.91 10.62 17.04
C PRO A 27 4.37 10.62 18.52
N SER A 28 3.59 11.17 19.44
CA SER A 28 3.99 11.32 20.85
C SER A 28 3.02 10.60 21.79
N ALA A 29 3.15 9.28 21.90
CA ALA A 29 2.63 8.49 23.04
C ALA A 29 3.19 7.07 23.01
N ALA A 30 4.44 6.90 23.44
CA ALA A 30 4.95 5.63 23.96
C ALA A 30 6.21 5.89 24.79
N ASP A 31 6.01 6.32 26.03
CA ASP A 31 6.95 6.10 27.14
C ASP A 31 6.09 5.75 28.35
N ASP A 32 6.36 4.58 28.95
CA ASP A 32 6.58 4.41 30.40
C ASP A 32 6.86 2.93 30.73
N ASP A 33 8.11 2.73 31.14
CA ASP A 33 8.59 2.01 32.34
C ASP A 33 8.33 0.51 32.56
N ILE A 34 9.43 -0.27 32.48
CA ILE A 34 9.76 -1.30 33.48
C ILE A 34 11.29 -1.27 33.79
N ASP A 35 11.58 -1.03 35.08
CA ASP A 35 12.86 -1.00 35.82
C ASP A 35 13.80 -2.21 35.58
N ASP A 36 15.11 -1.99 35.38
CA ASP A 36 16.21 -1.87 36.36
C ASP A 36 16.53 -3.15 37.17
N ASN A 37 17.69 -3.74 36.87
CA ASN A 37 18.67 -4.21 37.87
C ASN A 37 19.99 -4.69 37.24
N GLY A 38 21.06 -3.95 37.54
CA GLY A 38 22.28 -4.53 38.15
C GLY A 38 23.42 -5.01 37.23
N GLU A 39 24.43 -4.14 37.05
CA GLU A 39 25.85 -4.32 37.44
C GLU A 39 26.55 -5.69 37.18
N GLN A 40 27.80 -5.84 36.71
CA GLN A 40 29.00 -5.02 36.43
C GLN A 40 29.99 -6.00 35.74
N LEU A 41 30.81 -5.56 34.77
CA LEU A 41 32.30 -5.56 34.86
C LEU A 41 32.96 -5.11 33.54
N ARG A 42 33.61 -3.94 33.63
CA ARG A 42 34.91 -3.50 33.07
C ARG A 42 35.82 -4.62 32.48
N THR A 43 36.71 -4.44 31.52
CA THR A 43 37.39 -3.32 30.80
C THR A 43 38.35 -3.96 29.77
N GLN A 44 38.97 -3.13 28.90
CA GLN A 44 40.20 -3.35 28.08
C GLN A 44 39.92 -3.72 26.61
N SER A 45 40.56 -3.17 25.55
CA SER A 45 41.66 -2.21 25.38
C SER A 45 41.65 -1.68 23.92
N THR A 46 42.40 -0.61 23.67
CA THR A 46 42.52 0.19 22.43
C THR A 46 43.54 -0.41 21.40
N PRO A 47 44.07 0.31 20.38
CA PRO A 47 43.83 0.06 18.95
C PRO A 47 45.10 -0.40 18.20
N SER A 48 44.99 -0.80 16.93
CA SER A 48 46.15 -0.86 16.02
C SER A 48 45.81 -0.64 14.56
N THR A 49 46.28 0.48 14.03
CA THR A 49 46.46 0.77 12.60
C THR A 49 47.69 0.05 12.07
N PRO A 50 47.70 -0.37 10.79
CA PRO A 50 48.85 -0.02 9.95
C PRO A 50 48.48 0.43 8.53
N SER A 51 48.92 1.66 8.24
CA SER A 51 49.59 2.20 7.06
C SER A 51 49.79 1.35 5.78
N ARG A 52 49.48 2.01 4.65
CA ARG A 52 50.36 2.27 3.48
C ARG A 52 50.62 1.13 2.49
N GLN A 53 50.05 1.26 1.27
CA GLN A 53 50.84 1.37 0.04
C GLN A 53 50.01 1.77 -1.20
N GLN A 54 50.41 2.91 -1.79
CA GLN A 54 50.16 3.30 -3.17
C GLN A 54 50.65 2.21 -4.14
N ARG A 55 49.89 1.98 -5.22
CA ARG A 55 50.52 1.82 -6.55
C ARG A 55 49.57 2.19 -7.69
N HIS A 56 50.01 3.19 -8.45
CA HIS A 56 49.51 3.57 -9.76
C HIS A 56 49.52 2.40 -10.74
N ARG A 57 48.49 2.29 -11.59
CA ARG A 57 48.68 1.89 -12.99
C ARG A 57 47.65 2.52 -13.91
N ARG A 58 48.17 3.28 -14.87
CA ARG A 58 47.49 3.94 -15.99
C ARG A 58 47.09 2.94 -17.09
N GLN A 59 45.95 3.24 -17.73
CA GLN A 59 45.63 3.24 -19.17
C GLN A 59 45.79 1.93 -19.98
N HIS A 60 44.74 1.55 -20.73
CA HIS A 60 44.69 1.72 -22.19
C HIS A 60 43.29 1.43 -22.77
N ASN A 61 42.73 2.45 -23.43
CA ASN A 61 41.60 2.39 -24.37
C ASN A 61 42.04 1.67 -25.65
N HIS A 62 41.26 0.70 -26.14
CA HIS A 62 41.26 0.30 -27.55
C HIS A 62 39.82 0.29 -28.07
N HIS A 63 39.54 1.22 -29.00
CA HIS A 63 38.41 1.20 -29.91
C HIS A 63 38.66 0.14 -31.00
N HIS A 64 37.63 -0.62 -31.37
CA HIS A 64 37.49 -1.17 -32.72
C HIS A 64 36.06 -0.91 -33.23
N PRO A 65 35.90 -0.64 -34.54
CA PRO A 65 34.68 -0.12 -35.13
C PRO A 65 33.74 -1.23 -35.61
N GLY A 66 32.52 -0.83 -35.94
CA GLY A 66 31.36 -1.70 -36.07
C GLY A 66 31.30 -2.65 -37.26
N ALA A 67 30.31 -3.54 -37.17
CA ALA A 67 29.77 -4.34 -38.25
C ALA A 67 28.26 -4.53 -38.00
N ALA A 68 27.54 -4.62 -39.11
CA ALA A 68 26.14 -4.27 -39.27
C ALA A 68 25.11 -5.26 -38.71
N ALA A 69 23.91 -4.72 -38.59
CA ALA A 69 22.59 -5.35 -38.50
C ALA A 69 22.50 -6.85 -38.82
N ALA A 70 21.96 -7.58 -37.84
CA ALA A 70 21.09 -8.71 -38.11
C ALA A 70 19.84 -8.53 -37.23
N GLY A 71 18.67 -8.45 -37.87
CA GLY A 71 17.39 -8.51 -37.20
C GLY A 71 17.22 -9.88 -36.56
N SER A 72 17.68 -10.01 -35.32
CA SER A 72 17.44 -11.19 -34.50
C SER A 72 16.01 -11.13 -34.02
N GLY A 73 15.19 -12.13 -34.36
CA GLY A 73 13.95 -12.39 -33.65
C GLY A 73 14.29 -12.46 -32.17
N SER A 74 13.98 -11.39 -31.43
CA SER A 74 14.43 -11.21 -30.06
C SER A 74 13.57 -12.07 -29.16
N GLY A 75 13.85 -13.37 -29.13
CA GLY A 75 13.48 -14.20 -28.00
C GLY A 75 14.12 -13.58 -26.78
N SER A 76 13.33 -12.92 -25.93
CA SER A 76 13.84 -12.37 -24.68
C SER A 76 14.29 -13.54 -23.82
N VAL A 77 15.58 -13.63 -23.53
CA VAL A 77 16.11 -14.62 -22.60
C VAL A 77 15.58 -14.29 -21.20
N LEU A 78 15.08 -15.29 -20.47
CA LEU A 78 14.64 -15.12 -19.10
C LEU A 78 15.82 -14.68 -18.20
N PRO A 79 15.62 -13.76 -17.26
CA PRO A 79 16.66 -13.35 -16.34
C PRO A 79 17.05 -14.51 -15.40
N SER A 80 18.32 -14.55 -14.98
CA SER A 80 18.78 -15.46 -13.93
C SER A 80 18.16 -15.05 -12.59
N VAL A 81 17.74 -16.04 -11.78
CA VAL A 81 17.13 -15.81 -10.46
C VAL A 81 18.05 -15.00 -9.53
N HIS A 82 19.37 -15.18 -9.64
CA HIS A 82 20.35 -14.48 -8.81
C HIS A 82 20.49 -12.99 -9.16
N LEU A 83 19.91 -12.56 -10.29
CA LEU A 83 19.89 -11.17 -10.74
C LEU A 83 18.57 -10.47 -10.41
N LEU A 84 17.57 -11.21 -9.91
CA LEU A 84 16.29 -10.63 -9.54
C LEU A 84 16.41 -9.90 -8.20
N PRO A 85 15.85 -8.68 -8.08
CA PRO A 85 15.70 -8.01 -6.79
C PRO A 85 14.87 -8.88 -5.84
N ARG A 86 14.99 -8.58 -4.53
CA ARG A 86 14.13 -9.20 -3.52
C ARG A 86 12.67 -8.80 -3.76
N PRO A 87 11.68 -9.60 -3.32
CA PRO A 87 10.26 -9.28 -3.50
C PRO A 87 9.89 -7.88 -3.01
N ASP A 88 10.39 -7.46 -1.85
CA ASP A 88 10.17 -6.13 -1.28
C ASP A 88 10.70 -5.00 -2.17
N GLU A 89 11.79 -5.20 -2.91
CA GLU A 89 12.32 -4.22 -3.86
C GLU A 89 11.64 -4.29 -5.22
N LEU A 90 11.27 -5.50 -5.65
CA LEU A 90 10.61 -5.77 -6.92
C LEU A 90 9.23 -5.12 -6.96
N LEU A 91 8.48 -5.25 -5.86
CA LEU A 91 7.10 -4.82 -5.72
C LEU A 91 6.91 -3.33 -5.46
N LEU A 92 8.01 -2.60 -5.18
CA LEU A 92 8.00 -1.13 -5.08
C LEU A 92 8.07 -0.44 -6.45
N ARG A 93 8.19 -1.19 -7.55
CA ARG A 93 8.22 -0.64 -8.91
C ARG A 93 6.97 -1.04 -9.71
N PRO A 94 6.44 -0.13 -10.56
CA PRO A 94 5.37 -0.49 -11.48
C PRO A 94 5.79 -1.60 -12.45
N PRO A 95 4.83 -2.38 -12.99
CA PRO A 95 3.39 -2.23 -12.82
C PRO A 95 2.90 -2.76 -11.46
N TYR A 96 2.09 -1.96 -10.77
CA TYR A 96 1.37 -2.44 -9.58
C TYR A 96 0.08 -3.13 -10.01
N LEU A 97 -0.20 -4.27 -9.40
CA LEU A 97 -1.39 -5.07 -9.65
C LEU A 97 -2.25 -5.08 -8.40
N LEU A 98 -3.57 -4.94 -8.60
CA LEU A 98 -4.54 -5.04 -7.52
C LEU A 98 -5.73 -5.86 -7.99
N HIS A 99 -6.09 -6.89 -7.24
CA HIS A 99 -7.23 -7.76 -7.50
C HIS A 99 -8.22 -7.66 -6.36
N ILE A 100 -9.49 -7.51 -6.69
CA ILE A 100 -10.59 -7.51 -5.73
C ILE A 100 -11.48 -8.69 -6.07
N THR A 101 -11.78 -9.54 -5.10
CA THR A 101 -12.66 -10.69 -5.28
C THR A 101 -13.63 -10.82 -4.11
N HIS A 102 -14.85 -11.28 -4.40
CA HIS A 102 -15.73 -11.80 -3.36
C HIS A 102 -15.32 -13.22 -2.98
N ALA A 103 -15.08 -13.46 -1.69
CA ALA A 103 -14.86 -14.81 -1.21
C ALA A 103 -16.12 -15.68 -1.40
N PRO A 104 -15.97 -17.01 -1.49
CA PRO A 104 -17.10 -17.93 -1.48
C PRO A 104 -18.00 -17.67 -0.26
N GLY A 105 -19.30 -17.45 -0.49
CA GLY A 105 -20.27 -17.07 0.56
C GLY A 105 -20.58 -15.56 0.65
N GLY A 106 -19.83 -14.70 -0.05
CA GLY A 106 -20.20 -13.29 -0.29
C GLY A 106 -20.05 -12.33 0.90
N SER A 107 -19.75 -12.82 2.10
CA SER A 107 -19.58 -12.00 3.31
C SER A 107 -18.21 -11.32 3.43
N VAL A 108 -17.23 -11.77 2.62
CA VAL A 108 -15.86 -11.26 2.63
C VAL A 108 -15.49 -10.75 1.25
N VAL A 109 -14.90 -9.56 1.22
CA VAL A 109 -14.23 -9.00 0.05
C VAL A 109 -12.73 -9.05 0.30
N ARG A 110 -12.02 -9.77 -0.56
CA ARG A 110 -10.58 -9.91 -0.54
C ARG A 110 -9.95 -8.96 -1.55
N ILE A 111 -8.96 -8.20 -1.11
CA ILE A 111 -8.17 -7.28 -1.91
C ILE A 111 -6.72 -7.76 -1.85
N GLU A 112 -6.20 -8.26 -2.96
CA GLU A 112 -4.80 -8.61 -3.12
C GLU A 112 -4.10 -7.48 -3.87
N CYS A 113 -2.94 -7.04 -3.41
CA CYS A 113 -2.21 -5.94 -4.02
C CYS A 113 -0.72 -6.19 -3.97
N SER A 114 -0.05 -5.91 -5.09
CA SER A 114 1.39 -5.99 -5.19
C SER A 114 2.11 -4.83 -4.50
N HIS A 115 1.41 -3.85 -3.94
CA HIS A 115 1.99 -2.65 -3.34
C HIS A 115 1.45 -2.46 -1.92
N SER A 116 2.24 -2.88 -0.92
CA SER A 116 1.85 -2.88 0.51
C SER A 116 1.37 -1.51 1.00
N PRO A 117 2.05 -0.38 0.74
CA PRO A 117 1.59 0.92 1.24
C PRO A 117 0.18 1.28 0.79
N SER A 118 -0.24 0.81 -0.40
CA SER A 118 -1.62 0.99 -0.86
C SER A 118 -2.63 0.20 -0.04
N LEU A 119 -2.30 -1.03 0.36
CA LEU A 119 -3.15 -1.83 1.24
C LEU A 119 -3.18 -1.27 2.66
N ASP A 120 -2.04 -0.83 3.18
CA ASP A 120 -1.93 -0.20 4.50
C ASP A 120 -2.84 1.04 4.57
N LEU A 121 -2.81 1.88 3.53
CA LEU A 121 -3.68 3.06 3.41
C LEU A 121 -5.16 2.67 3.32
N LEU A 122 -5.52 1.68 2.50
CA LEU A 122 -6.92 1.21 2.40
C LEU A 122 -7.41 0.68 3.75
N ALA A 123 -6.62 -0.14 4.43
CA ALA A 123 -6.96 -0.71 5.73
C ALA A 123 -7.14 0.40 6.77
N ALA A 124 -6.22 1.37 6.84
CA ALA A 124 -6.32 2.50 7.75
C ALA A 124 -7.56 3.37 7.47
N TYR A 125 -7.83 3.68 6.20
CA TYR A 125 -9.00 4.46 5.81
C TYR A 125 -10.30 3.75 6.21
N LEU A 126 -10.45 2.48 5.84
CA LEU A 126 -11.66 1.72 6.11
C LEU A 126 -11.87 1.55 7.62
N LYS A 127 -10.81 1.32 8.41
CA LYS A 127 -10.90 1.26 9.88
C LYS A 127 -11.37 2.58 10.47
N LYS A 128 -10.78 3.70 10.04
CA LYS A 128 -11.10 5.05 10.52
C LYS A 128 -12.57 5.41 10.30
N TRP A 129 -13.13 5.03 9.16
CA TRP A 129 -14.50 5.38 8.77
C TRP A 129 -15.52 4.25 9.03
N CYS A 130 -15.10 3.15 9.65
CA CYS A 130 -16.00 2.06 10.02
C CYS A 130 -16.93 2.50 11.14
N ARG A 131 -18.23 2.26 10.95
CA ARG A 131 -19.25 2.52 11.98
C ARG A 131 -19.26 1.38 12.99
N THR A 132 -19.73 1.66 14.20
CA THR A 132 -20.02 0.63 15.19
C THR A 132 -21.42 0.08 15.01
N ASN A 133 -21.58 -1.23 15.27
CA ASN A 133 -22.86 -1.92 15.25
C ASN A 133 -23.66 -1.55 16.50
N ARG A 134 -24.65 -0.68 16.32
CA ARG A 134 -25.50 -0.18 17.42
C ARG A 134 -26.51 -1.20 17.94
N HIS A 135 -26.71 -2.32 17.25
CA HIS A 135 -27.62 -3.38 17.68
C HIS A 135 -27.02 -4.27 18.78
N ARG A 136 -25.71 -4.15 19.01
CA ARG A 136 -24.99 -4.89 20.04
C ARG A 136 -24.54 -4.00 21.18
N VAL A 137 -24.59 -4.53 22.40
CA VAL A 137 -24.24 -3.79 23.63
C VAL A 137 -22.77 -3.40 23.67
N ASP A 138 -21.90 -4.28 23.17
CA ASP A 138 -20.44 -4.08 23.07
C ASP A 138 -20.03 -3.17 21.89
N LYS A 139 -20.99 -2.74 21.06
CA LYS A 139 -20.80 -1.80 19.93
C LYS A 139 -19.55 -2.12 19.07
N PRO A 140 -19.36 -3.37 18.61
CA PRO A 140 -18.20 -3.74 17.81
C PRO A 140 -18.21 -2.99 16.47
N PRO A 141 -17.07 -2.87 15.77
CA PRO A 141 -17.04 -2.40 14.38
C PRO A 141 -17.97 -3.25 13.49
N MET A 142 -18.70 -2.59 12.59
CA MET A 142 -19.63 -3.26 11.66
C MET A 142 -18.92 -4.16 10.65
N VAL A 143 -17.65 -3.86 10.37
CA VAL A 143 -16.80 -4.54 9.40
C VAL A 143 -15.49 -4.89 10.09
N GLN A 144 -15.06 -6.14 9.93
CA GLN A 144 -13.75 -6.61 10.34
C GLN A 144 -12.76 -6.40 9.20
N ILE A 145 -11.61 -5.79 9.50
CA ILE A 145 -10.58 -5.45 8.52
C ILE A 145 -9.28 -6.14 8.94
N THR A 146 -8.87 -7.14 8.17
CA THR A 146 -7.71 -7.99 8.45
C THR A 146 -6.68 -7.84 7.36
N LEU A 147 -5.46 -7.49 7.75
CA LEU A 147 -4.34 -7.32 6.84
C LEU A 147 -3.38 -8.49 7.03
N TYR A 148 -2.99 -9.15 5.95
CA TYR A 148 -2.14 -10.33 5.98
C TYR A 148 -0.74 -9.98 5.48
N GLN A 149 0.25 -10.49 6.22
CA GLN A 149 1.64 -10.40 5.82
C GLN A 149 1.92 -11.44 4.75
N SER A 150 2.63 -11.01 3.71
CA SER A 150 3.13 -11.86 2.65
C SER A 150 4.15 -12.86 3.21
N PRO A 151 4.11 -14.14 2.78
CA PRO A 151 5.15 -15.11 3.11
C PRO A 151 6.45 -14.86 2.33
N PHE A 152 6.49 -13.87 1.43
CA PHE A 152 7.64 -13.56 0.59
C PHE A 152 8.32 -12.26 1.01
N GLY A 153 9.66 -12.27 0.98
CA GLY A 153 10.49 -11.12 1.36
C GLY A 153 10.93 -11.17 2.82
N PHE A 154 11.73 -10.19 3.22
CA PHE A 154 12.26 -10.07 4.59
C PHE A 154 11.59 -8.96 5.40
N ALA A 155 10.95 -7.99 4.74
CA ALA A 155 10.26 -6.88 5.38
C ALA A 155 8.81 -7.25 5.74
N THR A 156 8.16 -6.42 6.56
CA THR A 156 6.73 -6.48 6.82
C THR A 156 5.98 -6.00 5.57
N LEU A 157 5.82 -6.91 4.60
CA LEU A 157 5.08 -6.68 3.37
C LEU A 157 3.66 -7.21 3.55
N HIS A 158 2.64 -6.38 3.37
CA HIS A 158 1.27 -6.84 3.26
C HIS A 158 0.88 -6.97 1.79
N ASP A 159 0.31 -8.11 1.42
CA ASP A 159 -0.15 -8.37 0.05
C ASP A 159 -1.65 -8.65 -0.04
N THR A 160 -2.33 -8.85 1.10
CA THR A 160 -3.74 -9.21 1.15
C THR A 160 -4.48 -8.47 2.26
N LEU A 161 -5.67 -7.96 1.94
CA LEU A 161 -6.60 -7.32 2.86
C LEU A 161 -7.99 -7.95 2.72
N ASP A 162 -8.52 -8.47 3.83
CA ASP A 162 -9.90 -8.95 3.90
C ASP A 162 -10.79 -7.92 4.59
N VAL A 163 -11.94 -7.65 3.97
CA VAL A 163 -13.00 -6.79 4.47
C VAL A 163 -14.25 -7.66 4.65
N GLU A 164 -14.57 -7.98 5.89
CA GLU A 164 -15.64 -8.92 6.24
C GLU A 164 -16.75 -8.22 7.02
N VAL A 165 -18.01 -8.54 6.70
CA VAL A 165 -19.15 -8.20 7.56
C VAL A 165 -19.48 -9.45 8.40
N PRO A 166 -19.08 -9.51 9.69
CA PRO A 166 -19.16 -10.78 10.43
C PRO A 166 -20.62 -11.12 10.74
N SER A 167 -21.10 -12.24 10.20
CA SER A 167 -22.49 -12.68 10.35
C SER A 167 -22.89 -12.90 11.81
N SER A 168 -21.94 -13.29 12.67
CA SER A 168 -22.13 -13.48 14.11
C SER A 168 -22.55 -12.21 14.87
N GLN A 169 -22.42 -11.02 14.26
CA GLN A 169 -22.87 -9.77 14.85
C GLN A 169 -24.34 -9.44 14.55
N TYR A 170 -25.03 -10.24 13.75
CA TYR A 170 -26.38 -9.96 13.28
C TYR A 170 -27.30 -11.15 13.58
N GLY A 171 -28.52 -10.88 14.04
CA GLY A 171 -29.56 -11.91 14.27
C GLY A 171 -30.25 -12.39 12.99
N GLY A 172 -29.63 -12.17 11.83
CA GLY A 172 -30.20 -12.38 10.49
C GLY A 172 -29.14 -12.14 9.42
N GLU A 173 -29.56 -11.93 8.17
CA GLU A 173 -28.64 -11.65 7.08
C GLU A 173 -27.89 -10.32 7.32
N PRO A 174 -26.55 -10.31 7.29
CA PRO A 174 -25.77 -9.09 7.48
C PRO A 174 -26.03 -8.09 6.33
N PRO A 175 -25.89 -6.78 6.59
CA PRO A 175 -25.99 -5.79 5.52
C PRO A 175 -24.90 -6.02 4.47
N PRO A 176 -25.18 -5.79 3.17
CA PRO A 176 -24.19 -5.95 2.13
C PRO A 176 -23.06 -4.92 2.26
N LEU A 177 -21.85 -5.32 1.92
CA LEU A 177 -20.70 -4.42 1.86
C LEU A 177 -20.81 -3.51 0.64
N SER A 178 -20.57 -2.20 0.83
CA SER A 178 -20.63 -1.22 -0.26
C SER A 178 -19.34 -1.25 -1.10
N MET A 179 -19.39 -2.00 -2.22
CA MET A 179 -18.30 -2.03 -3.20
C MET A 179 -17.94 -0.66 -3.78
N PRO A 180 -18.88 0.25 -4.10
CA PRO A 180 -18.53 1.55 -4.69
C PRO A 180 -17.51 2.37 -3.90
N ILE A 181 -17.51 2.27 -2.57
CA ILE A 181 -16.52 2.97 -1.73
C ILE A 181 -15.12 2.40 -1.98
N ILE A 182 -14.99 1.08 -1.97
CA ILE A 182 -13.71 0.39 -2.20
C ILE A 182 -13.19 0.70 -3.60
N LEU A 183 -14.04 0.56 -4.62
CA LEU A 183 -13.67 0.82 -6.01
C LEU A 183 -13.26 2.28 -6.21
N HIS A 184 -13.97 3.24 -5.59
CA HIS A 184 -13.59 4.65 -5.69
C HIS A 184 -12.24 4.97 -5.04
N LEU A 185 -11.92 4.36 -3.89
CA LEU A 185 -10.60 4.50 -3.27
C LEU A 185 -9.50 3.98 -4.20
N VAL A 186 -9.72 2.83 -4.83
CA VAL A 186 -8.75 2.22 -5.75
C VAL A 186 -8.56 3.07 -7.02
N GLU A 187 -9.65 3.48 -7.65
CA GLU A 187 -9.60 4.20 -8.93
C GLU A 187 -9.22 5.66 -8.78
N SER A 188 -9.85 6.38 -7.84
CA SER A 188 -9.70 7.84 -7.74
C SER A 188 -8.59 8.27 -6.79
N MET A 189 -8.40 7.56 -5.67
CA MET A 189 -7.37 7.94 -4.69
C MET A 189 -6.04 7.27 -4.98
N LEU A 190 -6.04 5.97 -5.27
CA LEU A 190 -4.84 5.21 -5.60
C LEU A 190 -4.51 5.23 -7.09
N GLY A 191 -5.38 5.78 -7.96
CA GLY A 191 -5.13 5.96 -9.39
C GLY A 191 -4.88 4.66 -10.16
N PHE A 192 -5.43 3.54 -9.70
CA PHE A 192 -5.40 2.29 -10.45
C PHE A 192 -6.41 2.33 -11.60
N THR A 193 -6.07 1.70 -12.72
CA THR A 193 -6.95 1.58 -13.89
C THR A 193 -7.52 0.17 -13.96
N LEU A 194 -8.84 0.07 -14.16
CA LEU A 194 -9.51 -1.23 -14.34
C LEU A 194 -9.06 -1.85 -15.67
N VAL A 195 -8.60 -3.10 -15.60
CA VAL A 195 -8.15 -3.88 -16.76
C VAL A 195 -9.17 -4.96 -17.13
N TYR A 196 -9.80 -5.56 -16.13
CA TYR A 196 -10.80 -6.60 -16.31
C TYR A 196 -11.77 -6.60 -15.13
N SER A 197 -13.03 -6.96 -15.37
CA SER A 197 -14.01 -7.18 -14.32
C SER A 197 -15.06 -8.19 -14.75
N ASP A 198 -15.58 -8.93 -13.79
CA ASP A 198 -16.81 -9.72 -13.93
C ASP A 198 -17.76 -9.45 -12.75
N ALA A 199 -18.74 -10.34 -12.54
CA ALA A 199 -19.75 -10.17 -11.49
C ALA A 199 -19.19 -10.18 -10.07
N LYS A 200 -17.99 -10.75 -9.83
CA LYS A 200 -17.40 -10.92 -8.49
C LYS A 200 -15.94 -10.53 -8.40
N THR A 201 -15.31 -10.18 -9.50
CA THR A 201 -13.89 -9.87 -9.57
C THR A 201 -13.62 -8.56 -10.29
N TRP A 202 -12.60 -7.83 -9.82
CA TRP A 202 -12.09 -6.63 -10.46
C TRP A 202 -10.57 -6.67 -10.45
N HIS A 203 -9.97 -6.47 -11.61
CA HIS A 203 -8.54 -6.53 -11.82
C HIS A 203 -8.07 -5.15 -12.26
N TYR A 204 -7.09 -4.63 -11.53
CA TYR A 204 -6.58 -3.30 -11.67
C TYR A 204 -5.08 -3.31 -11.92
N ARG A 205 -4.62 -2.34 -12.72
CA ARG A 205 -3.19 -2.10 -12.96
C ARG A 205 -2.87 -0.63 -12.81
N ARG A 206 -1.69 -0.33 -12.28
CA ARG A 206 -1.12 1.01 -12.27
C ARG A 206 0.31 0.97 -12.79
N ASP A 207 0.57 1.72 -13.85
CA ASP A 207 1.89 1.76 -14.53
C ASP A 207 2.76 2.94 -14.04
N THR A 208 2.22 3.81 -13.21
CA THR A 208 2.93 4.99 -12.67
C THR A 208 3.37 4.77 -11.23
N LEU A 209 4.58 5.23 -10.89
CA LEU A 209 5.14 5.15 -9.54
C LEU A 209 4.16 5.73 -8.50
N LEU A 210 4.03 5.03 -7.37
CA LEU A 210 3.38 5.54 -6.17
C LEU A 210 4.50 6.04 -5.26
N ARG A 211 4.48 7.33 -4.94
CA ARG A 211 5.37 7.90 -3.95
C ARG A 211 4.62 7.91 -2.63
N GLU A 212 5.27 7.46 -1.57
CA GLU A 212 4.81 7.81 -0.23
C GLU A 212 4.88 9.34 -0.08
N PRO A 213 3.89 9.96 0.57
CA PRO A 213 3.87 11.40 0.78
C PRO A 213 5.07 11.90 1.60
#